data_AF-A0A525D678-F1
#
_entry.id   AF-A0A525D678-F1
#
_cell.length_a   1.000
_cell.length_b   1.000
_cell.length_c   1.000
_cell.angle_alpha   90.00
_cell.angle_beta   90.00
_cell.angle_gamma   90.00
#
_symmetry.space_group_name_H-M   'P 1'
#
loop_
_entity.id
_entity.type
_entity.pdbx_description
1 polymer ?
#
loop_
_entity_poly.entity_id
_entity_poly.type
_entity_poly.pdbx_seq_one_letter_code
_entity_poly.pdbx_strand_id
1 'polypeptide(L)'
;MFFRTRTNEGKEIPLKDRCDTCHPGPYFTNRKPAEVGTQFPMDTHGRFDVPHLNNIYETAPYLHDGSANTLEEIWTLFNPDDRHGVTNDMTKDQLNDLIEYLKIL
;
A
#
# COMPACT_ATOMS: atom_id res chain seq x y z
N MET A 1 -4.47 -10.20 5.72
CA MET A 1 -4.25 -9.61 4.37
C MET A 1 -2.89 -8.94 4.21
N PHE A 2 -2.47 -8.10 5.17
CA PHE A 2 -1.17 -7.41 5.11
C PHE A 2 0.06 -8.33 4.90
N PHE A 3 0.14 -9.44 5.63
CA PHE A 3 1.27 -10.40 5.54
C PHE A 3 1.06 -11.53 4.51
N ARG A 4 0.18 -11.35 3.53
CA ARG A 4 -0.15 -12.43 2.60
C ARG A 4 1.02 -12.70 1.64
N THR A 5 1.27 -13.97 1.35
CA THR A 5 2.37 -14.42 0.47
C THR A 5 1.89 -14.99 -0.86
N ARG A 6 0.57 -15.18 -1.02
CA ARG A 6 -0.07 -15.73 -2.20
C ARG A 6 -1.33 -14.94 -2.57
N THR A 7 -1.67 -14.92 -3.84
CA THR A 7 -2.96 -14.44 -4.37
C THR A 7 -4.08 -15.40 -3.97
N ASN A 8 -5.34 -14.99 -4.20
CA ASN A 8 -6.53 -15.82 -3.99
C ASN A 8 -6.54 -17.08 -4.87
N GLU A 9 -5.87 -17.02 -6.03
CA GLU A 9 -5.67 -18.18 -6.92
C GLU A 9 -4.50 -19.08 -6.48
N GLY A 10 -3.80 -18.73 -5.39
CA GLY A 10 -2.68 -19.49 -4.85
C GLY A 10 -1.32 -19.20 -5.50
N LYS A 11 -1.25 -18.26 -6.46
CA LYS A 11 0.02 -17.83 -7.06
C LYS A 11 0.86 -17.10 -6.01
N GLU A 12 2.15 -17.39 -5.96
CA GLU A 12 3.06 -16.67 -5.06
C GLU A 12 3.18 -15.19 -5.45
N ILE A 13 3.05 -14.32 -4.46
CA ILE A 13 3.29 -12.89 -4.61
C ILE A 13 4.81 -12.67 -4.46
N PRO A 14 5.49 -12.04 -5.44
CA PRO A 14 6.91 -11.73 -5.32
C PRO A 14 7.19 -10.89 -4.08
N LEU A 15 8.33 -11.10 -3.40
CA LEU A 15 8.67 -10.37 -2.16
C LEU A 15 8.50 -8.85 -2.31
N LYS A 16 9.01 -8.28 -3.40
CA LYS A 16 8.92 -6.84 -3.68
C LYS A 16 7.49 -6.29 -3.76
N ASP A 17 6.49 -7.14 -4.00
CA ASP A 17 5.08 -6.78 -4.15
C ASP A 17 4.26 -7.17 -2.90
N ARG A 18 4.92 -7.56 -1.79
CA ARG A 18 4.29 -7.82 -0.49
C ARG A 18 4.39 -6.60 0.42
N CYS A 19 3.33 -6.30 1.17
CA CYS A 19 3.26 -5.11 2.03
C CYS A 19 4.38 -5.07 3.07
N ASP A 20 4.67 -6.20 3.70
CA ASP A 20 5.66 -6.34 4.79
C ASP A 20 7.11 -6.16 4.32
N THR A 21 7.38 -6.21 3.02
CA THR A 21 8.72 -5.94 2.48
C THR A 21 9.06 -4.44 2.51
N CYS A 22 8.08 -3.60 2.22
CA CYS A 22 8.22 -2.15 2.31
C CYS A 22 7.87 -1.62 3.70
N HIS A 23 6.89 -2.24 4.37
CA HIS A 23 6.38 -1.86 5.67
C HIS A 23 6.62 -2.94 6.75
N PRO A 24 7.88 -3.33 7.03
CA PRO A 24 8.17 -4.27 8.11
C PRO A 24 7.98 -3.61 9.47
N GLY A 25 7.53 -4.40 10.46
CA GLY A 25 7.51 -3.99 11.86
C GLY A 25 8.93 -3.69 12.40
N PRO A 26 9.05 -2.95 13.52
CA PRO A 26 7.96 -2.50 14.39
C PRO A 26 7.35 -1.14 13.99
N TYR A 27 7.97 -0.41 13.07
CA TYR A 27 7.51 0.93 12.66
C TYR A 27 6.77 0.94 11.32
N PHE A 28 6.60 -0.24 10.71
CA PHE A 28 5.93 -0.40 9.42
C PHE A 28 6.54 0.48 8.33
N THR A 29 7.87 0.53 8.27
CA THR A 29 8.64 1.21 7.23
C THR A 29 10.05 0.63 7.17
N ASN A 30 10.58 0.48 5.96
CA ASN A 30 11.98 0.13 5.73
C ASN A 30 12.87 1.36 5.46
N ARG A 31 12.29 2.58 5.42
CA ARG A 31 12.96 3.87 5.14
C ARG A 31 13.72 3.92 3.82
N LYS A 32 13.27 3.15 2.82
CA LYS A 32 13.88 3.15 1.48
C LYS A 32 12.89 3.74 0.47
N PRO A 33 13.37 4.45 -0.56
CA PRO A 33 12.50 4.88 -1.65
C PRO A 33 11.94 3.70 -2.44
N ALA A 34 10.66 3.73 -2.76
CA ALA A 34 9.98 2.75 -3.61
C ALA A 34 9.17 3.44 -4.71
N GLU A 35 9.02 2.76 -5.85
CA GLU A 35 8.11 3.19 -6.93
C GLU A 35 6.90 2.26 -6.90
N VAL A 36 5.74 2.83 -6.61
CA VAL A 36 4.48 2.08 -6.46
C VAL A 36 3.42 2.52 -7.49
N GLY A 37 3.84 3.20 -8.56
CA GLY A 37 2.95 3.63 -9.64
C GLY A 37 2.11 4.87 -9.34
N THR A 38 2.45 5.61 -8.28
CA THR A 38 1.69 6.79 -7.83
C THR A 38 2.29 8.11 -8.31
N GLN A 39 3.19 8.10 -9.29
CA GLN A 39 3.82 9.33 -9.79
C GLN A 39 2.76 10.29 -10.37
N PHE A 40 2.70 11.51 -9.84
CA PHE A 40 1.86 12.59 -10.31
C PHE A 40 2.55 13.36 -11.47
N PRO A 41 1.81 13.98 -12.41
CA PRO A 41 2.41 14.64 -13.58
C PRO A 41 3.42 15.76 -13.28
N MET A 42 3.34 16.38 -12.11
CA MET A 42 4.26 17.43 -11.68
C MET A 42 5.49 16.91 -10.94
N ASP A 43 5.55 15.60 -10.65
CA ASP A 43 6.68 15.01 -9.97
C ASP A 43 7.90 14.91 -10.89
N THR A 44 9.07 15.17 -10.31
CA THR A 44 10.36 15.01 -11.01
C THR A 44 10.86 13.57 -11.02
N HIS A 45 10.27 12.69 -10.20
CA HIS A 45 10.60 11.27 -10.10
C HIS A 45 9.42 10.44 -9.56
N GLY A 46 9.39 9.13 -9.82
CA GLY A 46 8.33 8.22 -9.33
C GLY A 46 8.66 7.44 -8.06
N ARG A 47 9.84 7.67 -7.45
CA ARG A 47 10.28 6.97 -6.23
C ARG A 47 10.07 7.85 -5.01
N PHE A 48 9.37 7.36 -4.00
CA PHE A 48 9.09 8.10 -2.77
C PHE A 48 9.49 7.29 -1.54
N ASP A 49 9.92 7.98 -0.49
CA ASP A 49 10.25 7.32 0.78
C ASP A 49 9.01 6.61 1.33
N VAL A 50 9.19 5.35 1.74
CA VAL A 50 8.12 4.58 2.35
C VAL A 50 7.83 5.15 3.75
N PRO A 51 6.66 5.75 4.01
CA PRO A 51 6.34 6.34 5.31
C PRO A 51 6.09 5.24 6.36
N HIS A 52 6.19 5.60 7.64
CA HIS A 52 5.69 4.72 8.71
C HIS A 52 4.17 4.63 8.65
N LEU A 53 3.61 3.49 9.09
CA LEU A 53 2.15 3.31 9.14
C LEU A 53 1.57 3.46 10.54
N ASN A 54 2.38 3.81 11.54
CA ASN A 54 1.88 4.10 12.88
C ASN A 54 0.92 5.30 12.86
N ASN A 55 -0.28 5.13 13.43
CA ASN A 55 -1.39 6.09 13.44
C ASN A 55 -1.79 6.58 12.04
N ILE A 56 -1.63 5.75 11.00
CA ILE A 56 -1.87 6.17 9.61
C ILE A 56 -3.31 6.65 9.39
N TYR A 57 -4.30 6.16 10.13
CA TYR A 57 -5.70 6.55 9.98
C TYR A 57 -5.97 8.05 10.25
N GLU A 58 -5.07 8.75 10.94
CA GLU A 58 -5.21 10.18 11.27
C GLU A 58 -4.52 11.11 10.26
N THR A 59 -3.87 10.57 9.23
CA THR A 59 -2.98 11.35 8.36
C THR A 59 -3.54 11.61 6.97
N ALA A 60 -4.84 11.42 6.76
CA ALA A 60 -5.47 11.75 5.48
C ALA A 60 -5.22 13.23 5.10
N PRO A 61 -5.03 13.55 3.81
CA PRO A 61 -5.00 12.64 2.67
C PRO A 61 -3.70 11.85 2.53
N TYR A 62 -3.79 10.71 1.84
CA TYR A 62 -2.72 9.72 1.63
C TYR A 62 -2.02 9.90 0.28
N LEU A 63 -0.92 9.15 0.11
CA LEU A 63 0.07 9.29 -0.96
C LEU A 63 0.89 10.58 -0.83
N HIS A 64 2.00 10.66 -1.58
CA HIS A 64 2.98 11.75 -1.41
C HIS A 64 2.44 13.11 -1.86
N ASP A 65 1.44 13.11 -2.73
CA ASP A 65 0.76 14.29 -3.28
C ASP A 65 -0.61 14.55 -2.64
N GLY A 66 -1.06 13.69 -1.72
CA GLY A 66 -2.38 13.80 -1.09
C GLY A 66 -3.54 13.47 -2.02
N SER A 67 -3.31 12.69 -3.09
CA SER A 67 -4.34 12.36 -4.07
C SER A 67 -5.43 11.42 -3.56
N ALA A 68 -5.14 10.59 -2.54
CA ALA A 68 -6.10 9.66 -1.95
C ALA A 68 -6.70 10.21 -0.65
N ASN A 69 -8.01 10.46 -0.62
CA ASN A 69 -8.70 10.98 0.56
C ASN A 69 -8.98 9.91 1.62
N THR A 70 -9.02 8.64 1.20
CA THR A 70 -9.28 7.49 2.07
C THR A 70 -8.25 6.39 1.83
N LEU A 71 -8.07 5.51 2.82
CA LEU A 71 -7.22 4.32 2.64
C LEU A 71 -7.73 3.42 1.50
N GLU A 72 -9.05 3.38 1.27
CA GLU A 72 -9.63 2.57 0.21
C GLU A 72 -9.29 3.08 -1.18
N GLU A 73 -9.18 4.41 -1.36
CA GLU A 73 -8.81 5.02 -2.64
C GLU A 73 -7.39 4.62 -3.10
N ILE A 74 -6.47 4.33 -2.17
CA ILE A 74 -5.11 3.86 -2.48
C ILE A 74 -5.16 2.66 -3.42
N TRP A 75 -6.03 1.68 -3.14
CA TRP A 75 -6.12 0.45 -3.93
C TRP A 75 -7.21 0.47 -4.99
N THR A 76 -8.28 1.24 -4.80
CA THR A 76 -9.40 1.27 -5.76
C THR A 76 -9.21 2.28 -6.90
N LEU A 77 -8.42 3.34 -6.70
CA LEU A 77 -8.16 4.38 -7.70
C LEU A 77 -6.68 4.49 -8.08
N PHE A 78 -5.78 4.32 -7.11
CA PHE A 78 -4.35 4.62 -7.30
C PHE A 78 -3.44 3.38 -7.37
N ASN A 79 -4.01 2.17 -7.49
CA ASN A 79 -3.26 0.92 -7.69
C ASN A 79 -3.78 0.06 -8.88
N PRO A 80 -4.02 0.62 -10.07
CA PRO A 80 -4.60 -0.13 -11.19
C PRO A 80 -3.73 -1.33 -11.65
N ASP A 81 -2.41 -1.23 -11.48
CA ASP A 81 -1.44 -2.21 -11.98
C ASP A 81 -0.79 -3.08 -10.88
N ASP A 82 -1.37 -3.14 -9.67
CA ASP A 82 -0.83 -3.91 -8.54
C ASP A 82 0.63 -3.55 -8.16
N ARG A 83 1.00 -2.27 -8.37
CA ARG A 83 2.34 -1.74 -8.07
C ARG A 83 2.50 -1.33 -6.61
N HIS A 84 1.41 -1.04 -5.90
CA HIS A 84 1.36 -0.77 -4.47
C HIS A 84 0.86 -1.99 -3.69
N GLY A 85 1.47 -3.14 -3.98
CA GLY A 85 1.03 -4.45 -3.53
C GLY A 85 0.02 -5.07 -4.50
N VAL A 86 0.01 -6.40 -4.57
CA VAL A 86 -1.04 -7.12 -5.28
C VAL A 86 -2.30 -6.98 -4.44
N THR A 87 -3.36 -6.38 -4.97
CA THR A 87 -4.65 -6.18 -4.29
C THR A 87 -5.85 -6.36 -5.22
N ASN A 88 -5.67 -6.32 -6.54
CA ASN A 88 -6.78 -6.41 -7.49
C ASN A 88 -7.50 -7.77 -7.49
N ASP A 89 -6.87 -8.82 -6.96
CA ASP A 89 -7.50 -10.12 -6.76
C ASP A 89 -8.32 -10.21 -5.47
N MET A 90 -8.20 -9.23 -4.56
CA MET A 90 -8.86 -9.26 -3.26
C MET A 90 -10.37 -9.11 -3.40
N THR A 91 -11.11 -9.83 -2.57
CA THR A 91 -12.54 -9.55 -2.37
C THR A 91 -12.70 -8.24 -1.60
N LYS A 92 -13.91 -7.67 -1.63
CA LYS A 92 -14.24 -6.49 -0.83
C LYS A 92 -13.96 -6.71 0.66
N ASP A 93 -14.31 -7.86 1.19
CA ASP A 93 -14.10 -8.19 2.61
C ASP A 93 -12.60 -8.26 2.95
N GLN A 94 -11.80 -8.84 2.07
CA GLN A 94 -10.35 -8.89 2.22
C GLN A 94 -9.71 -7.49 2.17
N LEU A 95 -10.17 -6.62 1.27
CA LEU A 95 -9.71 -5.24 1.23
C LEU A 95 -10.09 -4.50 2.51
N ASN A 96 -11.32 -4.69 3.01
CA ASN A 96 -11.76 -4.13 4.28
C ASN A 96 -10.90 -4.63 5.45
N ASP A 97 -10.61 -5.92 5.53
CA ASP A 97 -9.72 -6.49 6.56
C ASP A 97 -8.32 -5.87 6.53
N LEU A 98 -7.79 -5.58 5.33
CA LEU A 98 -6.53 -4.86 5.19
C LEU A 98 -6.64 -3.43 5.73
N ILE A 99 -7.69 -2.71 5.37
CA ILE A 99 -7.93 -1.32 5.82
C ILE A 99 -8.11 -1.26 7.34
N GLU A 100 -8.91 -2.16 7.93
CA GLU A 100 -9.11 -2.22 9.39
C GLU A 100 -7.82 -2.56 10.13
N TYR A 101 -6.99 -3.46 9.57
CA TYR A 101 -5.66 -3.71 10.12
C TYR A 101 -4.79 -2.44 10.12
N LEU A 102 -4.83 -1.63 9.07
CA LEU A 102 -4.07 -0.38 9.01
C LEU A 102 -4.57 0.67 9.99
N LYS A 103 -5.87 0.70 10.28
CA LYS A 103 -6.46 1.65 11.23
C LYS A 103 -6.04 1.43 12.69
N ILE A 104 -5.53 0.25 13.02
CA ILE A 104 -5.10 -0.10 14.38
C ILE A 104 -3.58 -0.03 14.57
N LEU A 105 -2.82 0.34 13.54
CA LEU A 105 -1.38 0.60 13.62
C LEU A 105 -1.10 2.00 14.17
#